data_AF-K5W8L0-F1
#
_entry.id   AF-K5W8L0-F1
#
_cell.length_a   1.000
_cell.length_b   1.000
_cell.length_c   1.000
_cell.angle_alpha   90.00
_cell.angle_beta   90.00
_cell.angle_gamma   90.00
#
_symmetry.space_group_name_H-M   'P 1'
#
loop_
_entity.id
_entity.type
_entity.pdbx_description
1 polymer ?
#
loop_
_entity_poly.entity_id
_entity_poly.type
_entity_poly.pdbx_seq_one_letter_code
_entity_poly.pdbx_strand_id
1 'polypeptide(L)'
;WLKSTKFIVDAFHYVNHRATDVLCRLWCNPAPTNGSQPDLVLVERDQQGRTHQTRAFNTETAEQLNAWLQGYEAPLRNMTDVNFDLFVHALFLLFAEDVQARIERKDRALGEEFWENMQEGGE
;
A
#
# COMPACT_ATOMS: atom_id res chain seq x y z
N TRP A 1 15.43 -9.37 -15.79
CA TRP A 1 14.47 -8.49 -15.10
C TRP A 1 13.42 -7.93 -16.07
N LEU A 2 13.75 -7.24 -17.18
CA LEU A 2 12.77 -6.67 -18.14
C LEU A 2 11.65 -7.61 -18.66
N LYS A 3 11.91 -8.93 -18.73
CA LYS A 3 10.92 -9.93 -19.20
C LYS A 3 10.09 -10.54 -18.07
N SER A 4 10.57 -10.44 -16.83
CA SER A 4 10.05 -11.14 -15.65
C SER A 4 9.51 -10.19 -14.59
N THR A 5 9.83 -8.90 -14.70
CA THR A 5 9.54 -7.88 -13.71
C THR A 5 8.60 -6.85 -14.34
N LYS A 6 7.48 -6.62 -13.68
CA LYS A 6 6.51 -5.58 -14.03
C LYS A 6 6.78 -4.37 -13.14
N PHE A 7 6.54 -3.18 -13.67
CA PHE A 7 6.76 -1.92 -12.98
C PHE A 7 5.43 -1.36 -12.53
N ILE A 8 4.99 -1.76 -11.34
CA ILE A 8 3.72 -1.27 -10.83
C ILE A 8 3.83 0.23 -10.52
N VAL A 9 2.94 0.97 -11.15
CA VAL A 9 2.74 2.40 -10.95
C VAL A 9 1.31 2.59 -10.45
N ASP A 10 1.00 3.77 -9.93
CA ASP A 10 -0.35 4.09 -9.53
C ASP A 10 -1.32 4.20 -10.73
N ALA A 11 -2.60 4.28 -10.40
CA ALA A 11 -3.65 4.34 -11.41
C ALA A 11 -3.61 5.65 -12.22
N PHE A 12 -3.21 6.77 -11.62
CA PHE A 12 -3.11 8.05 -12.29
C PHE A 12 -1.98 8.05 -13.32
N HIS A 13 -0.78 7.57 -12.96
CA HIS A 13 0.31 7.38 -13.90
C HIS A 13 -0.12 6.46 -15.05
N TYR A 14 -0.71 5.30 -14.75
CA TYR A 14 -1.14 4.36 -15.78
C TYR A 14 -2.17 4.98 -16.74
N VAL A 15 -3.17 5.69 -16.23
CA VAL A 15 -4.22 6.32 -17.06
C VAL A 15 -3.64 7.36 -18.01
N ASN A 16 -2.67 8.16 -17.56
CA ASN A 16 -2.08 9.22 -18.36
C ASN A 16 -1.14 8.70 -19.46
N HIS A 17 -0.40 7.61 -19.20
CA HIS A 17 0.57 7.08 -20.15
C HIS A 17 0.03 5.95 -21.05
N ARG A 18 -0.97 5.17 -20.61
CA ARG A 18 -1.43 3.97 -21.34
C ARG A 18 -1.94 4.26 -22.76
N ALA A 19 -2.33 5.49 -23.07
CA ALA A 19 -2.83 5.81 -24.40
C ALA A 19 -1.72 5.86 -25.46
N THR A 20 -0.54 6.34 -25.07
CA THR A 20 0.57 6.68 -25.98
C THR A 20 1.81 5.84 -25.77
N ASP A 21 1.98 5.23 -24.59
CA ASP A 21 3.17 4.45 -24.23
C ASP A 21 2.87 2.95 -24.13
N VAL A 22 3.39 2.20 -25.11
CA VAL A 22 3.22 0.74 -25.17
C VAL A 22 3.93 0.02 -24.03
N LEU A 23 5.07 0.56 -23.55
CA LEU A 23 5.81 -0.02 -22.44
C LEU A 23 5.01 0.12 -21.15
N CYS A 24 4.42 1.29 -20.90
CA CYS A 24 3.53 1.50 -19.75
C CYS A 24 2.31 0.57 -19.80
N ARG A 25 1.71 0.34 -20.97
CA ARG A 25 0.59 -0.62 -21.12
C ARG A 25 0.99 -2.05 -20.77
N LEU A 26 2.16 -2.47 -21.23
CA LEU A 26 2.65 -3.84 -21.10
C LEU A 26 3.18 -4.13 -19.70
N TRP A 27 3.91 -3.18 -19.11
CA TRP A 27 4.70 -3.41 -17.91
C TRP A 27 4.15 -2.72 -16.67
N CYS A 28 3.33 -1.67 -16.83
CA CYS A 28 2.90 -0.82 -15.72
C CYS A 28 1.41 -0.88 -15.41
N ASN A 29 0.70 -1.94 -15.82
CA ASN A 29 -0.70 -2.10 -15.41
C ASN A 29 -0.78 -2.37 -13.90
N PRO A 30 -1.43 -1.50 -13.09
CA PRO A 30 -1.56 -1.68 -11.64
C PRO A 30 -2.44 -2.86 -11.22
N ALA A 31 -3.28 -3.39 -12.12
CA ALA A 31 -4.20 -4.47 -11.83
C ALA A 31 -4.36 -5.39 -13.06
N PRO A 32 -3.35 -6.19 -13.40
CA PRO A 32 -3.40 -7.08 -14.55
C PRO A 32 -4.31 -8.28 -14.27
N THR A 33 -5.47 -8.33 -14.93
CA THR A 33 -6.43 -9.44 -14.80
C THR A 33 -6.07 -10.68 -15.63
N ASN A 34 -4.95 -10.64 -16.36
CA ASN A 34 -4.49 -11.72 -17.25
C ASN A 34 -3.58 -12.75 -16.54
N GLY A 35 -3.49 -12.71 -15.21
CA GLY A 35 -2.64 -13.60 -14.42
C GLY A 35 -1.14 -13.36 -14.54
N SER A 36 -0.71 -12.25 -15.19
CA SER A 36 0.72 -11.94 -15.31
C SER A 36 1.36 -11.49 -14.00
N GLN A 37 0.57 -11.16 -12.97
CA GLN A 37 1.01 -10.78 -11.62
C GLN A 37 0.02 -11.32 -10.58
N PRO A 38 0.07 -12.63 -10.26
CA PRO A 38 -0.86 -13.23 -9.32
C PRO A 38 -0.73 -12.64 -7.91
N ASP A 39 0.45 -12.16 -7.53
CA ASP A 39 0.72 -11.61 -6.20
C ASP A 39 0.08 -10.23 -5.95
N LEU A 40 -0.50 -9.61 -6.98
CA LEU A 40 -1.12 -8.28 -6.89
C LEU A 40 -2.64 -8.30 -7.01
N VAL A 41 -3.22 -9.45 -7.34
CA VAL A 41 -4.66 -9.61 -7.53
C VAL A 41 -5.12 -10.78 -6.68
N LEU A 42 -5.82 -10.47 -5.60
CA LEU A 42 -6.45 -11.48 -4.76
C LEU A 42 -7.85 -11.78 -5.28
N VAL A 43 -8.28 -13.01 -5.06
CA VAL A 43 -9.63 -13.46 -5.41
C VAL A 43 -10.44 -13.54 -4.12
N GLU A 44 -11.38 -12.62 -3.95
CA GLU A 44 -12.24 -12.55 -2.77
C GLU A 44 -13.67 -12.99 -3.09
N ARG A 45 -14.37 -13.59 -2.11
CA ARG A 45 -15.80 -13.87 -2.20
C ARG A 45 -16.56 -12.82 -1.40
N ASP A 46 -17.54 -12.20 -2.03
CA ASP A 46 -18.45 -11.29 -1.35
C ASP A 46 -19.47 -12.04 -0.48
N GLN A 47 -20.22 -11.30 0.33
CA GLN A 47 -21.29 -11.85 1.19
C GLN A 47 -22.41 -12.55 0.40
N GLN A 48 -22.49 -12.34 -0.92
CA GLN A 48 -23.45 -12.98 -1.82
C GLN A 48 -22.86 -14.23 -2.50
N GLY A 49 -21.66 -14.66 -2.09
CA GLY A 49 -20.96 -15.83 -2.62
C GLY A 49 -20.34 -15.61 -4.01
N ARG A 50 -20.33 -14.38 -4.53
CA ARG A 50 -19.74 -14.07 -5.84
C ARG A 50 -18.26 -13.80 -5.68
N THR A 51 -17.49 -14.32 -6.63
CA THR A 51 -16.05 -14.16 -6.66
C THR A 51 -15.67 -12.88 -7.42
N HIS A 52 -14.86 -12.02 -6.80
CA HIS A 52 -14.33 -10.80 -7.41
C HIS A 52 -12.81 -10.75 -7.29
N GLN A 53 -12.17 -10.10 -8.25
CA GLN A 53 -10.74 -9.81 -8.20
C GLN A 53 -10.53 -8.47 -7.48
N THR A 54 -9.82 -8.50 -6.36
CA THR A 54 -9.40 -7.30 -5.62
C THR A 54 -7.90 -7.10 -5.75
N ARG A 55 -7.40 -5.89 -5.46
CA ARG A 55 -5.96 -5.64 -5.42
C ARG A 55 -5.39 -6.14 -4.09
N ALA A 56 -4.29 -6.85 -4.14
CA ALA A 56 -3.56 -7.28 -2.95
C ALA A 56 -2.90 -6.10 -2.21
N PHE A 57 -2.65 -5.00 -2.94
CA PHE A 57 -1.91 -3.84 -2.45
C PHE A 57 -2.62 -2.53 -2.78
N ASN A 58 -2.66 -1.61 -1.82
CA ASN A 58 -3.19 -0.27 -2.01
C ASN A 58 -2.06 0.68 -2.41
N THR A 59 -1.92 0.90 -3.72
CA THR A 59 -0.89 1.80 -4.29
C THR A 59 -1.04 3.23 -3.81
N GLU A 60 -2.27 3.73 -3.63
CA GLU A 60 -2.53 5.10 -3.19
C GLU A 60 -2.06 5.34 -1.75
N THR A 61 -2.34 4.40 -0.84
CA THR A 61 -1.85 4.48 0.55
C THR A 61 -0.32 4.48 0.61
N ALA A 62 0.32 3.68 -0.24
CA ALA A 62 1.78 3.64 -0.32
C ALA A 62 2.35 4.97 -0.84
N GLU A 63 1.72 5.60 -1.82
CA GLU A 63 2.14 6.91 -2.33
C GLU A 63 1.98 8.01 -1.29
N GLN A 64 0.86 8.04 -0.57
CA GLN A 64 0.65 8.99 0.51
C GLN A 64 1.69 8.81 1.63
N LEU A 65 2.03 7.56 1.96
CA LEU A 65 3.11 7.28 2.91
C LEU A 65 4.47 7.75 2.40
N ASN A 66 4.79 7.50 1.13
CA ASN A 66 6.05 7.96 0.53
C ASN A 66 6.14 9.49 0.50
N ALA A 67 5.04 10.18 0.16
CA ALA A 67 4.97 11.64 0.17
C ALA A 67 5.16 12.19 1.60
N TRP A 68 4.64 11.51 2.62
CA TRP A 68 4.87 11.87 4.01
C TRP A 68 6.33 11.64 4.43
N LEU A 69 6.92 10.50 4.06
CA LEU A 69 8.32 10.17 4.34
C LEU A 69 9.31 11.10 3.65
N GLN A 70 8.93 11.73 2.54
CA GLN A 70 9.77 12.69 1.81
C GLN A 70 10.25 13.84 2.71
N GLY A 71 9.47 14.25 3.71
CA GLY A 71 9.89 15.26 4.70
C GLY A 71 11.11 14.85 5.55
N TYR A 72 11.41 13.55 5.61
CA TYR A 72 12.52 12.95 6.34
C TYR A 72 13.64 12.46 5.42
N GLU A 73 13.60 12.76 4.12
CA GLU A 73 14.59 12.25 3.16
C GLU A 73 16.04 12.60 3.57
N ALA A 74 16.29 13.86 3.96
CA ALA A 74 17.63 14.34 4.29
C ALA A 74 18.30 13.56 5.44
N PRO A 75 17.65 13.32 6.61
CA PRO A 75 18.22 12.46 7.64
C PRO A 75 18.28 11.00 7.21
N LEU A 76 17.25 10.45 6.54
CA LEU A 76 17.21 9.04 6.14
C LEU A 76 18.34 8.67 5.17
N ARG A 77 18.70 9.56 4.23
CA ARG A 77 19.69 9.27 3.18
C ARG A 77 21.12 9.04 3.70
N ASN A 78 21.45 9.58 4.86
CA ASN A 78 22.82 9.56 5.39
C ASN A 78 23.00 8.60 6.58
N MET A 79 21.98 7.80 6.91
CA MET A 79 22.03 6.84 8.01
C MET A 79 22.67 5.51 7.58
N THR A 80 23.31 4.84 8.54
CA THR A 80 23.61 3.41 8.41
C THR A 80 22.31 2.61 8.44
N ASP A 81 22.34 1.37 7.96
CA ASP A 81 21.21 0.44 8.02
C ASP A 81 20.60 0.30 9.43
N VAL A 82 21.43 0.14 10.46
CA VAL A 82 20.98 0.03 11.86
C VAL A 82 20.28 1.30 12.35
N ASN A 83 20.86 2.47 12.03
CA ASN A 83 20.28 3.76 12.44
C ASN A 83 18.98 4.05 11.68
N PHE A 84 18.93 3.70 10.39
CA PHE A 84 17.74 3.81 9.57
C PHE A 84 16.62 2.96 10.18
N ASP A 85 16.89 1.71 10.52
CA ASP A 85 15.91 0.79 11.08
C ASP A 85 15.32 1.31 12.39
N LEU A 86 16.19 1.70 13.34
CA LEU A 86 15.76 2.27 14.62
C LEU A 86 14.96 3.57 14.43
N PHE A 87 15.40 4.44 13.53
CA PHE A 87 14.74 5.71 13.25
C PHE A 87 13.35 5.51 12.66
N VAL A 88 13.21 4.63 11.67
CA VAL A 88 11.91 4.32 11.04
C VAL A 88 10.95 3.69 12.05
N HIS A 89 11.43 2.77 12.90
CA HIS A 89 10.61 2.20 13.96
C HIS A 89 10.07 3.26 14.92
N ALA A 90 10.95 4.14 15.42
CA ALA A 90 10.54 5.23 16.32
C ALA A 90 9.60 6.22 15.63
N LEU A 91 9.88 6.56 14.37
CA LEU A 91 9.07 7.46 13.56
C LEU A 91 7.65 6.90 13.36
N PHE A 92 7.52 5.62 13.04
CA PHE A 92 6.22 4.97 12.88
C PHE A 92 5.45 4.80 14.19
N LEU A 93 6.14 4.53 15.30
CA LEU A 93 5.51 4.52 16.62
C LEU A 93 4.84 5.87 16.92
N LEU A 94 5.59 6.97 16.79
CA LEU A 94 5.07 8.32 17.03
C LEU A 94 3.97 8.71 16.04
N PHE A 95 4.10 8.30 14.78
CA PHE A 95 3.07 8.53 13.76
C PHE A 95 1.76 7.81 14.13
N ALA A 96 1.84 6.55 14.55
CA ALA A 96 0.67 5.78 14.95
C ALA A 96 -0.05 6.42 16.15
N GLU A 97 0.70 6.85 17.17
CA GLU A 97 0.16 7.56 18.34
C GLU A 97 -0.57 8.85 17.95
N ASP A 98 0.03 9.69 17.08
CA ASP A 98 -0.60 10.93 16.61
C ASP A 98 -1.84 10.66 15.75
N VAL A 99 -1.80 9.66 14.88
CA VAL A 99 -2.95 9.24 14.07
C VAL A 99 -4.09 8.77 14.97
N GLN A 100 -3.81 7.93 15.96
CA GLN A 100 -4.80 7.46 16.91
C GLN A 100 -5.43 8.63 17.68
N ALA A 101 -4.63 9.55 18.22
CA ALA A 101 -5.14 10.72 18.92
C ALA A 101 -5.98 11.65 18.02
N ARG A 102 -5.68 11.73 16.71
CA ARG A 102 -6.51 12.45 15.72
C ARG A 102 -7.83 11.76 15.44
N ILE A 103 -7.83 10.43 15.38
CA ILE A 103 -9.02 9.61 15.15
C ILE A 103 -9.97 9.73 16.35
N GLU A 104 -9.43 9.62 17.57
CA GLU A 104 -10.18 9.79 18.83
C GLU A 104 -10.81 11.17 18.93
N ARG A 105 -10.06 12.25 18.64
CA ARG A 105 -10.61 13.62 18.59
C ARG A 105 -11.75 13.82 17.60
N LYS A 106 -11.85 12.96 16.57
CA LYS A 106 -12.88 13.02 15.53
C LYS A 106 -14.03 12.05 15.77
N ASP A 107 -14.04 11.35 16.91
CA ASP A 107 -15.00 10.29 17.24
C ASP A 107 -15.11 9.22 16.14
N ARG A 108 -13.95 8.88 15.54
CA ARG A 108 -13.82 7.82 14.52
C ARG A 108 -13.03 6.62 15.02
N ALA A 109 -12.89 6.51 16.35
CA ALA A 109 -12.13 5.43 16.96
C ALA A 109 -12.72 4.08 16.54
N LEU A 110 -11.84 3.14 16.21
CA LEU A 110 -12.23 1.76 15.97
C LEU A 110 -12.64 1.17 17.32
N GLY A 111 -13.87 0.66 17.42
CA GLY A 111 -14.38 0.02 18.64
C GLY A 111 -13.65 -1.29 18.95
N GLU A 112 -13.81 -1.81 20.16
CA GLU A 112 -13.17 -3.07 20.58
C GLU A 112 -13.52 -4.24 19.65
N GLU A 113 -14.73 -4.26 19.11
CA GLU A 113 -15.19 -5.23 18.11
C GLU A 113 -14.26 -5.31 16.88
N PHE A 114 -13.66 -4.20 16.43
CA PHE A 114 -12.71 -4.24 15.30
C PHE A 114 -11.42 -4.99 15.64
N TRP A 115 -10.89 -4.78 16.86
CA TRP A 115 -9.65 -5.39 17.31
C TRP A 115 -9.81 -6.87 17.66
N GLU A 116 -10.96 -7.25 18.20
CA GLU A 116 -11.31 -8.66 18.44
C GLU A 116 -11.37 -9.44 17.12
N ASN A 117 -12.02 -8.90 16.08
CA ASN A 117 -12.10 -9.53 14.76
C ASN A 117 -10.74 -9.68 14.06
N MET A 118 -9.78 -8.78 14.32
CA MET A 118 -8.41 -8.89 13.81
C MET A 118 -7.61 -10.00 14.49
N GLN A 119 -7.95 -10.38 15.74
CA GLN A 119 -7.30 -11.46 16.47
C GLN A 119 -7.86 -12.84 16.08
N GLU A 120 -9.14 -12.91 15.72
CA GLU A 120 -9.80 -14.17 15.31
C GLU A 120 -9.51 -14.58 13.86
N GLY A 121 -9.20 -13.63 12.97
CA GLY A 121 -8.88 -13.92 11.55
C GLY A 121 -7.46 -14.41 11.27
N GLY A 122 -6.67 -14.69 12.31
CA GLY A 122 -5.26 -15.10 12.24
C GLY A 122 -4.98 -16.60 12.41
N GLU A 123 -6.02 -17.45 12.46
CA GLU A 123 -5.92 -18.92 12.43
C GLU A 123 -6.25 -19.48 11.03
#